data_AF-A0A2H4U6I9-F1
#
_entry.id   AF-A0A2H4U6I9-F1
#
_cell.length_a   1.000
_cell.length_b   1.000
_cell.length_c   1.000
_cell.angle_alpha   90.00
_cell.angle_beta   90.00
_cell.angle_gamma   90.00
#
_symmetry.space_group_name_H-M   'P 1'
#
loop_
_entity.id
_entity.type
_entity.pdbx_description
1 polymer ?
#
loop_
_entity_poly.entity_id
_entity_poly.type
_entity_poly.pdbx_seq_one_letter_code
_entity_poly.pdbx_strand_id
1 'polypeptide(L)'
;MDMMSVMWQFGVLAAVIIFGIKIGLASGLANLSKKLFACICVGYGGGVLLCTYVASFFAEQITEAIYSYNTVFYIIMASIMIIAGLFTIREWKVHDKNTTTATCLAVVAPCPCCFGAIIASVLIVAPTVGFSFMGLSKYVAAALLVVMIVTYFVSNTIIKFIDKPYPIVLGNFMLFLGAYFLLSAIVIPSIAQAMQGQFGGVTMIDSQYLILILVALVALVIVGVVLYKRSDNLLK
;
A
#
# COMPACT_ATOMS: atom_id res chain seq x y z
N MET A 1 -0.15 -28.43 8.89
CA MET A 1 0.17 -27.16 8.19
C MET A 1 1.41 -26.62 8.85
N ASP A 2 2.51 -26.51 8.11
CA ASP A 2 3.74 -25.94 8.64
C ASP A 2 3.51 -24.47 9.00
N MET A 3 3.96 -24.04 10.19
CA MET A 3 3.85 -22.66 10.69
C MET A 3 4.25 -21.62 9.63
N MET A 4 5.26 -21.97 8.82
CA MET A 4 5.76 -21.15 7.73
C MET A 4 4.72 -20.93 6.61
N SER A 5 3.98 -21.96 6.21
CA SER A 5 2.93 -21.84 5.19
C SER A 5 1.80 -20.89 5.61
N VAL A 6 1.44 -20.92 6.90
CA VAL A 6 0.42 -20.03 7.49
C VAL A 6 0.91 -18.58 7.49
N MET A 7 2.16 -18.33 7.89
CA MET A 7 2.75 -16.99 7.86
C MET A 7 2.79 -16.40 6.45
N TRP A 8 3.14 -17.21 5.45
CA TRP A 8 3.15 -16.77 4.06
C TRP A 8 1.75 -16.46 3.51
N GLN A 9 0.73 -17.24 3.88
CA GLN A 9 -0.67 -16.95 3.53
C GLN A 9 -1.15 -15.63 4.14
N PHE A 10 -0.84 -15.37 5.42
CA PHE A 10 -1.13 -14.08 6.06
C PHE A 10 -0.38 -12.92 5.39
N GLY A 11 0.86 -13.15 4.95
CA GLY A 11 1.64 -12.16 4.19
C GLY A 11 0.97 -11.76 2.88
N VAL A 12 0.49 -12.73 2.09
CA VAL A 12 -0.28 -12.47 0.86
C VAL A 12 -1.53 -11.65 1.19
N LEU A 13 -2.29 -12.08 2.19
CA LEU A 13 -3.55 -11.43 2.56
C LEU A 13 -3.31 -9.98 3.02
N ALA A 14 -2.28 -9.74 3.84
CA ALA A 14 -1.89 -8.41 4.27
C ALA A 14 -1.48 -7.50 3.11
N ALA A 15 -0.66 -8.02 2.17
CA ALA A 15 -0.25 -7.27 0.98
C ALA A 15 -1.46 -6.84 0.13
N VAL A 16 -2.41 -7.75 -0.09
CA VAL A 16 -3.65 -7.49 -0.83
C VAL A 16 -4.51 -6.44 -0.14
N ILE A 17 -4.67 -6.55 1.18
CA ILE A 17 -5.48 -5.61 1.96
C ILE A 17 -4.87 -4.21 1.91
N ILE A 18 -3.58 -4.07 2.22
CA ILE A 18 -2.90 -2.77 2.24
C ILE A 18 -2.96 -2.11 0.86
N PHE A 19 -2.71 -2.89 -0.19
CA PHE A 19 -2.75 -2.40 -1.55
C PHE A 19 -4.16 -1.99 -2.00
N GLY A 20 -5.16 -2.83 -1.72
CA GLY A 20 -6.55 -2.53 -2.03
C GLY A 20 -7.06 -1.29 -1.30
N ILE A 21 -6.70 -1.12 -0.02
CA ILE A 21 -7.03 0.07 0.78
C ILE A 21 -6.44 1.32 0.14
N LYS A 22 -5.15 1.30 -0.25
CA LYS A 22 -4.49 2.47 -0.85
C LYS A 22 -5.22 2.93 -2.11
N ILE A 23 -5.53 2.02 -3.03
CA ILE A 23 -6.17 2.33 -4.31
C ILE A 23 -7.62 2.76 -4.10
N GLY A 24 -8.38 2.03 -3.28
CA GLY A 24 -9.80 2.34 -3.05
C GLY A 24 -9.98 3.66 -2.29
N LEU A 25 -9.15 3.94 -1.27
CA LEU A 25 -9.14 5.24 -0.60
C LEU A 25 -8.75 6.36 -1.56
N ALA A 26 -7.67 6.22 -2.33
CA ALA A 26 -7.26 7.25 -3.29
C ALA A 26 -8.38 7.57 -4.30
N SER A 27 -9.01 6.52 -4.83
CA SER A 27 -10.08 6.63 -5.83
C SER A 27 -11.34 7.31 -5.28
N GLY A 28 -11.71 7.04 -4.02
CA GLY A 28 -12.86 7.69 -3.39
C GLY A 28 -12.54 9.10 -2.88
N LEU A 29 -11.33 9.33 -2.35
CA LEU A 29 -10.83 10.66 -1.96
C LEU A 29 -10.68 11.62 -3.15
N ALA A 30 -10.61 11.10 -4.37
CA ALA A 30 -10.57 11.90 -5.60
C ALA A 30 -11.95 12.12 -6.24
N ASN A 31 -13.02 11.59 -5.65
CA ASN A 31 -14.38 11.58 -6.21
C ASN A 31 -14.44 11.03 -7.64
N LEU A 32 -13.71 9.93 -7.92
CA LEU A 32 -13.75 9.32 -9.24
C LEU A 32 -15.14 8.81 -9.55
N SER A 33 -15.56 8.97 -10.82
CA SER A 33 -16.82 8.40 -11.29
C SER A 33 -16.80 6.89 -11.14
N LYS A 34 -17.96 6.30 -10.82
CA LYS A 34 -18.10 4.84 -10.65
C LYS A 34 -17.62 4.06 -11.88
N LYS A 35 -17.73 4.65 -13.09
CA LYS A 35 -17.25 4.08 -14.35
C LYS A 35 -15.72 4.00 -14.41
N LEU A 36 -15.02 5.08 -14.02
CA LEU A 36 -13.55 5.09 -13.96
C LEU A 36 -13.03 4.15 -12.87
N PHE A 37 -13.66 4.15 -11.70
CA PHE A 37 -13.31 3.22 -10.63
C PHE A 37 -13.51 1.75 -11.03
N ALA A 38 -14.60 1.43 -11.74
CA ALA A 38 -14.80 0.08 -12.29
C ALA A 38 -13.71 -0.31 -13.29
N CYS A 39 -13.28 0.62 -14.16
CA CYS A 39 -12.17 0.40 -15.08
C CYS A 39 -10.86 0.10 -14.32
N ILE A 40 -10.56 0.87 -13.27
CA ILE A 40 -9.41 0.63 -12.39
C ILE A 40 -9.52 -0.75 -11.74
N CYS A 41 -10.68 -1.11 -11.18
CA CYS A 41 -10.93 -2.43 -10.61
C CYS A 41 -10.63 -3.56 -11.58
N VAL A 42 -11.21 -3.50 -12.79
CA VAL A 42 -10.99 -4.51 -13.83
C VAL A 42 -9.53 -4.55 -14.27
N GLY A 43 -8.88 -3.38 -14.44
CA GLY A 43 -7.48 -3.28 -14.80
C GLY A 43 -6.54 -3.90 -13.76
N TYR A 44 -6.78 -3.64 -12.47
CA TYR A 44 -6.00 -4.21 -11.37
C TYR A 44 -6.26 -5.70 -11.16
N GLY A 45 -7.53 -6.13 -11.14
CA GLY A 45 -7.88 -7.54 -11.00
C GLY A 45 -7.38 -8.38 -12.19
N GLY A 46 -7.58 -7.89 -13.42
CA GLY A 46 -7.05 -8.52 -14.63
C GLY A 46 -5.52 -8.46 -14.70
N GLY A 47 -4.92 -7.35 -14.27
CA GLY A 47 -3.47 -7.18 -14.18
C GLY A 47 -2.82 -8.20 -13.26
N VAL A 48 -3.39 -8.46 -12.08
CA VAL A 48 -2.87 -9.51 -11.18
C VAL A 48 -2.92 -10.88 -11.84
N LEU A 49 -4.03 -11.24 -12.50
CA LEU A 49 -4.17 -12.52 -13.19
C LEU A 49 -3.16 -12.66 -14.33
N LEU A 50 -3.06 -11.64 -15.19
CA LEU A 50 -2.21 -11.65 -16.37
C LEU A 50 -0.73 -11.59 -16.00
N CYS A 51 -0.36 -10.71 -15.06
CA CYS A 51 1.01 -10.64 -14.57
C CYS A 51 1.43 -11.91 -13.84
N THR A 52 0.54 -12.57 -13.07
CA THR A 52 0.89 -13.86 -12.45
C THR A 52 1.11 -14.95 -13.50
N TYR A 53 0.29 -14.96 -14.56
CA TYR A 53 0.45 -15.90 -15.68
C TYR A 53 1.76 -15.68 -16.44
N VAL A 54 2.14 -14.42 -16.71
CA VAL A 54 3.42 -14.12 -17.36
C VAL A 54 4.59 -14.38 -16.41
N ALA A 55 4.44 -14.03 -15.13
CA ALA A 55 5.48 -14.20 -14.13
C ALA A 55 5.78 -15.68 -13.84
N SER A 56 4.84 -16.62 -14.06
CA SER A 56 5.18 -18.05 -13.95
C SER A 56 6.25 -18.51 -14.96
N PHE A 57 6.50 -17.76 -16.04
CA PHE A 57 7.57 -18.05 -17.00
C PHE A 57 8.92 -17.39 -16.68
N PHE A 58 8.93 -16.30 -15.90
CA PHE A 58 10.13 -15.49 -15.59
C PHE A 58 10.22 -15.13 -14.09
N ALA A 59 9.75 -16.05 -13.23
CA ALA A 59 9.51 -15.79 -11.81
C ALA A 59 10.77 -15.29 -11.07
N GLU A 60 11.91 -15.96 -11.28
CA GLU A 60 13.16 -15.63 -10.60
C GLU A 60 13.69 -14.25 -11.02
N GLN A 61 13.75 -13.97 -12.32
CA GLN A 61 14.28 -12.69 -12.83
C GLN A 61 13.43 -11.49 -12.40
N ILE A 62 12.10 -11.64 -12.39
CA ILE A 62 11.19 -10.58 -11.96
C ILE A 62 11.34 -10.34 -10.45
N THR A 63 11.42 -11.41 -9.67
CA THR A 63 11.53 -11.33 -8.22
C THR A 63 12.86 -10.69 -7.82
N GLU A 64 13.96 -11.13 -8.42
CA GLU A 64 15.30 -10.58 -8.15
C GLU A 64 15.41 -9.10 -8.55
N ALA A 65 14.87 -8.70 -9.70
CA ALA A 65 14.84 -7.29 -10.10
C ALA A 65 14.03 -6.42 -9.11
N ILE A 66 12.90 -6.93 -8.61
CA ILE A 66 12.04 -6.20 -7.67
C ILE A 66 12.69 -6.05 -6.29
N TYR A 67 13.42 -7.07 -5.82
CA TYR A 67 14.14 -6.99 -4.55
C TYR A 67 15.42 -6.15 -4.65
N SER A 68 16.16 -6.25 -5.75
CA SER A 68 17.41 -5.49 -5.96
C SER A 68 17.17 -3.98 -6.09
N TYR A 69 16.12 -3.57 -6.80
CA TYR A 69 15.80 -2.15 -7.02
C TYR A 69 14.73 -1.59 -6.08
N ASN A 70 14.31 -2.35 -5.06
CA ASN A 70 13.18 -2.02 -4.19
C ASN A 70 13.29 -0.62 -3.54
N THR A 71 14.47 -0.32 -2.99
CA THR A 71 14.77 0.97 -2.36
C THR A 71 14.67 2.13 -3.34
N VAL A 72 15.19 1.95 -4.56
CA VAL A 72 15.15 2.99 -5.61
C VAL A 72 13.71 3.27 -6.02
N PHE A 73 12.90 2.23 -6.22
CA PHE A 73 11.47 2.37 -6.53
C PHE A 73 10.71 3.11 -5.42
N TYR A 74 11.01 2.83 -4.15
CA TYR A 74 10.37 3.55 -3.04
C TYR A 74 10.75 5.03 -2.99
N ILE A 75 12.01 5.39 -3.23
CA ILE A 75 12.45 6.80 -3.24
C ILE A 75 11.80 7.57 -4.39
N ILE A 76 11.76 6.98 -5.60
CA ILE A 76 11.12 7.60 -6.76
C ILE A 76 9.62 7.81 -6.48
N MET A 77 8.93 6.79 -5.98
CA MET A 77 7.51 6.88 -5.65
C MET A 77 7.25 7.87 -4.52
N ALA A 78 8.07 7.90 -3.47
CA ALA A 78 7.97 8.89 -2.40
C ALA A 78 8.03 10.32 -2.96
N SER A 79 9.00 10.57 -3.84
CA SER A 79 9.19 11.87 -4.48
C SER A 79 7.97 12.28 -5.32
N ILE A 80 7.48 11.38 -6.18
CA ILE A 80 6.29 11.63 -7.02
C ILE A 80 5.07 11.92 -6.14
N MET A 81 4.83 11.13 -5.09
CA MET A 81 3.66 11.30 -4.22
C MET A 81 3.73 12.58 -3.40
N ILE A 82 4.90 12.96 -2.88
CA ILE A 82 5.09 14.21 -2.16
C ILE A 82 4.84 15.40 -3.10
N ILE A 83 5.45 15.39 -4.29
CA ILE A 83 5.30 16.47 -5.27
C ILE A 83 3.83 16.57 -5.70
N ALA A 84 3.21 15.46 -6.11
CA ALA A 84 1.80 15.44 -6.52
C ALA A 84 0.85 15.89 -5.39
N GLY A 85 1.13 15.49 -4.14
CA GLY A 85 0.37 15.92 -2.97
C GLY A 85 0.47 17.43 -2.73
N LEU A 86 1.67 18.00 -2.78
CA LEU A 86 1.89 19.44 -2.65
C LEU A 86 1.24 20.23 -3.78
N PHE A 87 1.37 19.77 -5.03
CA PHE A 87 0.72 20.40 -6.18
C PHE A 87 -0.80 20.36 -6.07
N THR A 88 -1.39 19.23 -5.65
CA THR A 88 -2.84 19.10 -5.46
C THR A 88 -3.36 20.10 -4.43
N ILE A 89 -2.66 20.27 -3.30
CA ILE A 89 -3.05 21.24 -2.25
C ILE A 89 -2.86 22.68 -2.73
N ARG A 90 -1.76 22.96 -3.43
CA ARG A 90 -1.42 24.32 -3.91
C ARG A 90 -2.37 24.79 -5.00
N GLU A 91 -2.69 23.95 -5.99
CA GLU A 91 -3.64 24.30 -7.05
C GLU A 91 -5.03 24.57 -6.50
N TRP A 92 -5.46 23.80 -5.50
CA TRP A 92 -6.73 24.05 -4.84
C TRP A 92 -6.74 25.39 -4.07
N LYS A 93 -5.69 25.68 -3.27
CA LYS A 93 -5.64 26.92 -2.46
C LYS A 93 -5.41 28.20 -3.27
N VAL A 94 -4.73 28.12 -4.41
CA VAL A 94 -4.29 29.31 -5.18
C VAL A 94 -5.13 29.54 -6.44
N HIS A 95 -5.59 28.47 -7.09
CA HIS A 95 -6.26 28.55 -8.38
C HIS A 95 -7.71 28.04 -8.35
N ASP A 96 -8.22 27.58 -7.20
CA ASP A 96 -9.56 26.98 -7.03
C ASP A 96 -9.86 25.86 -8.05
N LYS A 97 -8.81 25.26 -8.60
CA LYS A 97 -8.92 24.31 -9.71
C LYS A 97 -8.94 22.90 -9.17
N ASN A 98 -9.98 22.14 -9.53
CA ASN A 98 -10.10 20.76 -9.11
C ASN A 98 -9.22 19.84 -9.98
N THR A 99 -8.00 19.55 -9.53
CA THR A 99 -7.06 18.65 -10.22
C THR A 99 -6.98 17.26 -9.59
N THR A 100 -7.91 16.92 -8.67
CA THR A 100 -7.94 15.63 -7.96
C THR A 100 -7.96 14.42 -8.87
N THR A 101 -8.71 14.46 -9.97
CA THR A 101 -8.83 13.32 -10.89
C THR A 101 -7.49 13.02 -11.57
N ALA A 102 -6.74 14.06 -11.94
CA ALA A 102 -5.44 13.93 -12.59
C ALA A 102 -4.36 13.47 -11.61
N THR A 103 -4.33 14.05 -10.40
CA THR A 103 -3.32 13.68 -9.40
C THR A 103 -3.63 12.33 -8.75
N CYS A 104 -4.89 11.95 -8.61
CA CYS A 104 -5.29 10.59 -8.21
C CYS A 104 -4.69 9.54 -9.15
N LEU A 105 -4.56 9.85 -10.44
CA LEU A 105 -3.92 8.96 -11.38
C LEU A 105 -2.44 8.70 -11.02
N ALA A 106 -1.75 9.60 -10.31
CA ALA A 106 -0.40 9.36 -9.82
C ALA A 106 -0.35 8.38 -8.63
N VAL A 107 -1.43 8.26 -7.86
CA VAL A 107 -1.56 7.28 -6.76
C VAL A 107 -1.99 5.91 -7.30
N VAL A 108 -2.84 5.95 -8.32
CA VAL A 108 -3.35 4.80 -9.05
C VAL A 108 -2.36 4.37 -10.15
N ALA A 109 -1.38 5.18 -10.50
CA ALA A 109 -0.26 4.76 -11.33
C ALA A 109 0.49 3.68 -10.53
N PRO A 110 0.67 2.49 -11.11
CA PRO A 110 1.02 1.29 -10.37
C PRO A 110 2.26 1.51 -9.52
N CYS A 111 2.22 1.16 -8.23
CA CYS A 111 3.44 0.92 -7.47
C CYS A 111 3.97 -0.46 -7.88
N PRO A 112 4.98 -0.55 -8.77
CA PRO A 112 5.48 -1.84 -9.24
C PRO A 112 5.98 -2.70 -8.07
N CYS A 113 6.45 -2.07 -6.99
CA CYS A 113 6.82 -2.75 -5.77
C CYS A 113 5.65 -3.47 -5.08
N CYS A 114 4.46 -2.88 -5.00
CA CYS A 114 3.31 -3.52 -4.36
C CYS A 114 2.76 -4.67 -5.22
N PHE A 115 2.68 -4.45 -6.52
CA PHE A 115 2.27 -5.47 -7.49
C PHE A 115 3.25 -6.65 -7.50
N GLY A 116 4.55 -6.33 -7.48
CA GLY A 116 5.64 -7.28 -7.34
C GLY A 116 5.53 -8.14 -6.08
N ALA A 117 5.28 -7.50 -4.94
CA ALA A 117 5.09 -8.20 -3.68
C ALA A 117 3.91 -9.18 -3.73
N ILE A 118 2.78 -8.80 -4.34
CA ILE A 118 1.64 -9.70 -4.51
C ILE A 118 2.01 -10.89 -5.41
N ILE A 119 2.66 -10.65 -6.54
CA ILE A 119 3.06 -11.71 -7.48
C ILE A 119 4.06 -12.66 -6.83
N ALA A 120 5.12 -12.14 -6.22
CA ALA A 120 6.13 -12.94 -5.53
C ALA A 120 5.49 -13.79 -4.42
N SER A 121 4.57 -13.20 -3.64
CA SER A 121 3.89 -13.93 -2.57
C SER A 121 2.97 -15.04 -3.12
N VAL A 122 2.28 -14.83 -4.24
CA VAL A 122 1.48 -15.87 -4.91
C VAL A 122 2.36 -17.01 -5.44
N LEU A 123 3.50 -16.68 -6.04
CA LEU A 123 4.45 -17.67 -6.57
C LEU A 123 5.05 -18.54 -5.46
N ILE A 124 5.34 -17.96 -4.29
CA ILE A 124 5.90 -18.68 -3.14
C ILE A 124 4.82 -19.51 -2.44
N VAL A 125 3.59 -18.99 -2.30
CA VAL A 125 2.51 -19.68 -1.56
C VAL A 125 1.84 -20.78 -2.37
N ALA A 126 1.64 -20.61 -3.67
CA ALA A 126 0.94 -21.58 -4.51
C ALA A 126 1.42 -23.05 -4.33
N PRO A 127 2.73 -23.37 -4.40
CA PRO A 127 3.19 -24.74 -4.20
C PRO A 127 2.94 -25.27 -2.78
N THR A 128 2.92 -24.41 -1.75
CA THR A 128 2.72 -24.82 -0.35
C THR A 128 1.28 -25.22 -0.01
N VAL A 129 0.29 -24.73 -0.76
CA VAL A 129 -1.14 -25.01 -0.51
C VAL A 129 -1.69 -26.07 -1.47
N GLY A 130 -0.87 -26.58 -2.38
CA GLY A 130 -1.30 -27.55 -3.40
C GLY A 130 -2.29 -26.99 -4.43
N PHE A 131 -2.47 -25.66 -4.47
CA PHE A 131 -3.30 -24.99 -5.47
C PHE A 131 -2.47 -24.63 -6.70
N SER A 132 -3.07 -24.73 -7.90
CA SER A 132 -2.48 -24.16 -9.11
C SER A 132 -2.31 -22.64 -8.96
N PHE A 133 -1.23 -22.07 -9.51
CA PHE A 133 -0.96 -20.61 -9.50
C PHE A 133 -2.17 -19.79 -10.01
N MET A 134 -2.86 -20.28 -11.04
CA MET A 134 -4.05 -19.67 -11.62
C MET A 134 -5.29 -19.73 -10.70
N GLY A 135 -5.35 -20.71 -9.80
CA GLY A 135 -6.42 -20.85 -8.82
C GLY A 135 -6.25 -19.82 -7.70
N LEU A 136 -5.05 -19.76 -7.12
CA LEU A 136 -4.73 -18.82 -6.04
C LEU A 136 -4.83 -17.36 -6.50
N SER A 137 -4.36 -17.05 -7.71
CA SER A 137 -4.42 -15.70 -8.27
C SER A 137 -5.85 -15.18 -8.46
N LYS A 138 -6.83 -16.06 -8.75
CA LYS A 138 -8.25 -15.69 -8.81
C LYS A 138 -8.79 -15.26 -7.45
N TYR A 139 -8.47 -15.99 -6.37
CA TYR A 139 -8.88 -15.62 -5.02
C TYR A 139 -8.23 -14.31 -4.57
N VAL A 140 -6.95 -14.13 -4.87
CA VAL A 140 -6.21 -12.90 -4.59
C VAL A 140 -6.80 -11.70 -5.34
N ALA A 141 -7.08 -11.86 -6.65
CA ALA A 141 -7.72 -10.81 -7.44
C ALA A 141 -9.13 -10.49 -6.94
N ALA A 142 -9.93 -11.50 -6.55
CA ALA A 142 -11.26 -11.29 -5.98
C ALA A 142 -11.19 -10.55 -4.63
N ALA A 143 -10.29 -10.95 -3.75
CA ALA A 143 -10.07 -10.27 -2.47
C ALA A 143 -9.64 -8.82 -2.67
N LEU A 144 -8.74 -8.55 -3.61
CA LEU A 144 -8.29 -7.22 -3.97
C LEU A 144 -9.44 -6.33 -4.46
N LEU A 145 -10.31 -6.87 -5.33
CA LEU A 145 -11.51 -6.17 -5.80
C LEU A 145 -12.46 -5.84 -4.65
N VAL A 146 -12.74 -6.80 -3.77
CA VAL A 146 -13.61 -6.58 -2.61
C VAL A 146 -13.07 -5.48 -1.71
N VAL A 147 -11.78 -5.52 -1.36
CA VAL A 147 -11.15 -4.51 -0.50
C VAL A 147 -11.20 -3.14 -1.16
N MET A 148 -10.92 -3.04 -2.47
CA MET A 148 -11.00 -1.78 -3.20
C MET A 148 -12.40 -1.19 -3.20
N ILE A 149 -13.43 -2.01 -3.47
CA ILE A 149 -14.83 -1.56 -3.48
C ILE A 149 -15.23 -1.06 -2.10
N VAL A 150 -14.97 -1.84 -1.05
CA VAL A 150 -15.30 -1.48 0.34
C VAL A 150 -14.65 -0.15 0.71
N THR A 151 -13.35 -0.01 0.43
CA THR A 151 -12.58 1.19 0.81
C THR A 151 -12.94 2.43 -0.02
N TYR A 152 -13.39 2.26 -1.26
CA TYR A 152 -13.98 3.34 -2.07
C TYR A 152 -15.28 3.88 -1.44
N PHE A 153 -16.17 3.00 -0.98
CA PHE A 153 -17.39 3.44 -0.29
C PHE A 153 -17.08 4.08 1.07
N VAL A 154 -16.15 3.50 1.83
CA VAL A 154 -15.72 4.04 3.13
C VAL A 154 -15.11 5.45 2.96
N SER A 155 -14.25 5.67 1.97
CA SER A 155 -13.66 7.00 1.73
C SER A 155 -14.71 8.05 1.37
N ASN A 156 -15.72 7.70 0.57
CA ASN A 156 -16.81 8.62 0.26
C ASN A 156 -17.62 9.02 1.52
N THR A 157 -17.78 8.09 2.47
CA THR A 157 -18.39 8.38 3.78
C THR A 157 -17.47 9.27 4.64
N ILE A 158 -16.17 8.98 4.67
CA ILE A 158 -15.18 9.78 5.44
C ILE A 158 -15.21 11.25 5.00
N ILE A 159 -15.29 11.52 3.69
CA ILE A 159 -15.28 12.90 3.18
C ILE A 159 -16.55 13.66 3.57
N LYS A 160 -17.71 12.98 3.56
CA LYS A 160 -18.96 13.55 4.06
C LYS A 160 -18.92 13.93 5.53
N PHE A 161 -18.09 13.25 6.33
CA PHE A 161 -17.90 13.55 7.75
C PHE A 161 -16.87 14.65 8.01
N ILE A 162 -15.93 14.87 7.09
CA ILE A 162 -14.77 15.74 7.34
C ILE A 162 -15.03 17.20 6.90
N ASP A 163 -16.11 17.51 6.17
CA ASP A 163 -16.46 18.87 5.69
C ASP A 163 -15.27 19.63 5.04
N LYS A 164 -14.28 18.90 4.51
CA LYS A 164 -13.13 19.46 3.79
C LYS A 164 -13.21 19.08 2.31
N PRO A 165 -12.73 19.96 1.42
CA PRO A 165 -12.72 19.68 0.00
C PRO A 165 -11.80 18.50 -0.34
N TYR A 166 -12.28 17.64 -1.24
CA TYR A 166 -11.60 16.44 -1.77
C TYR A 166 -10.09 16.64 -2.05
N PRO A 167 -9.64 17.69 -2.76
CA PRO A 167 -8.22 17.90 -3.04
C PRO A 167 -7.33 18.11 -1.82
N ILE A 168 -7.84 18.71 -0.73
CA ILE A 168 -7.04 18.87 0.49
C ILE A 168 -6.87 17.52 1.19
N VAL A 169 -7.93 16.71 1.25
CA VAL A 169 -7.89 15.38 1.90
C VAL A 169 -7.02 14.41 1.08
N LEU A 170 -7.19 14.41 -0.25
CA LEU A 170 -6.40 13.60 -1.18
C LEU A 170 -4.93 14.01 -1.15
N GLY A 171 -4.63 15.31 -1.18
CA GLY A 171 -3.25 15.81 -1.14
C GLY A 171 -2.53 15.45 0.17
N ASN A 172 -3.21 15.58 1.32
CA ASN A 172 -2.67 15.13 2.60
C ASN A 172 -2.44 13.62 2.64
N PHE A 173 -3.34 12.84 2.05
CA PHE A 173 -3.18 11.39 1.92
C PHE A 173 -1.98 11.03 1.05
N MET A 174 -1.75 11.74 -0.07
CA MET A 174 -0.57 11.56 -0.91
C MET A 174 0.73 11.90 -0.18
N LEU A 175 0.76 12.98 0.60
CA LEU A 175 1.93 13.35 1.40
C LEU A 175 2.23 12.30 2.47
N PHE A 176 1.20 11.78 3.13
CA PHE A 176 1.34 10.70 4.10
C PHE A 176 1.91 9.42 3.45
N LEU A 177 1.39 9.02 2.30
CA LEU A 177 1.90 7.87 1.56
C LEU A 177 3.34 8.08 1.06
N GLY A 178 3.67 9.30 0.63
CA GLY A 178 5.03 9.66 0.23
C GLY A 178 6.02 9.55 1.39
N ALA A 179 5.66 10.07 2.57
CA ALA A 179 6.45 9.91 3.78
C ALA A 179 6.60 8.44 4.19
N TYR A 180 5.52 7.65 4.11
CA TYR A 180 5.55 6.21 4.35
C TYR A 180 6.54 5.48 3.43
N PHE A 181 6.56 5.80 2.13
CA PHE A 181 7.50 5.19 1.20
C PHE A 181 8.95 5.62 1.46
N LEU A 182 9.17 6.88 1.84
CA LEU A 182 10.50 7.36 2.20
C LEU A 182 11.03 6.65 3.45
N LEU A 183 10.16 6.50 4.46
CA LEU A 183 10.48 5.79 5.70
C LEU A 183 10.74 4.29 5.41
N SER A 184 9.94 3.68 4.54
CA SER A 184 10.13 2.28 4.09
C SER A 184 11.46 2.09 3.35
N ALA A 185 11.86 3.05 2.50
CA ALA A 185 13.13 3.01 1.78
C ALA A 185 14.35 3.03 2.71
N ILE A 186 14.24 3.67 3.87
CA ILE A 186 15.31 3.71 4.89
C ILE A 186 15.26 2.44 5.75
N VAL A 187 14.08 2.07 6.23
CA VAL A 187 13.92 1.01 7.24
C VAL A 187 14.12 -0.39 6.65
N ILE A 188 13.57 -0.70 5.48
CA ILE A 188 13.64 -2.04 4.89
C ILE A 188 15.08 -2.53 4.68
N PRO A 189 15.99 -1.76 4.03
CA PRO A 189 17.38 -2.20 3.88
C PRO A 189 18.13 -2.30 5.22
N SER A 190 17.83 -1.43 6.20
CA SER A 190 18.41 -1.53 7.54
C SER A 190 17.96 -2.81 8.27
N ILE A 191 16.69 -3.20 8.15
CA ILE A 191 16.20 -4.49 8.67
C ILE A 191 16.87 -5.64 7.93
N ALA A 192 16.96 -5.60 6.60
CA ALA A 192 17.57 -6.66 5.81
C ALA A 192 19.05 -6.87 6.16
N GLN A 193 19.82 -5.79 6.38
CA GLN A 193 21.21 -5.85 6.84
C GLN A 193 21.30 -6.39 8.27
N ALA A 194 20.42 -5.94 9.17
CA ALA A 194 20.36 -6.47 10.54
C ALA A 194 20.01 -7.97 10.56
N MET A 195 19.25 -8.45 9.57
CA MET A 195 18.94 -9.87 9.43
C MET A 195 20.07 -10.72 8.85
N GLN A 196 20.98 -10.13 8.07
CA GLN A 196 22.16 -10.79 7.52
C GLN A 196 23.34 -10.83 8.52
N GLY A 197 23.36 -9.92 9.50
CA GLY A 197 24.22 -10.05 10.67
C GLY A 197 23.86 -11.31 11.43
N GLN A 198 24.83 -12.22 11.63
CA GLN A 198 24.67 -13.53 12.25
C GLN A 198 23.63 -13.55 13.38
N PHE A 199 22.40 -14.02 13.07
CA PHE A 199 21.56 -14.63 14.09
C PHE A 199 22.22 -15.94 14.47
N GLY A 200 23.16 -15.89 15.42
CA GLY A 200 23.59 -17.08 16.14
C GLY A 200 22.36 -17.71 16.78
N GLY A 201 21.86 -18.80 16.19
CA GLY A 201 20.74 -19.59 16.69
C GLY A 201 19.43 -18.82 16.79
N VAL A 202 18.54 -18.97 15.80
CA VAL A 202 17.14 -18.56 15.91
C VAL A 202 16.49 -19.33 17.05
N THR A 203 16.52 -18.75 18.25
CA THR A 203 15.51 -19.00 19.27
C THR A 203 14.35 -18.06 18.97
N MET A 204 13.14 -18.60 19.01
CA MET A 204 11.88 -17.89 18.75
C MET A 204 11.93 -16.47 19.33
N ILE A 205 11.70 -15.46 18.49
CA ILE A 205 11.52 -14.07 18.94
C ILE A 205 10.46 -14.11 20.05
N ASP A 206 10.89 -13.80 21.27
CA ASP A 206 10.03 -13.86 22.45
C ASP A 206 8.78 -12.98 22.20
N SER A 207 7.60 -13.51 22.54
CA SER A 207 6.30 -12.87 22.38
C SER A 207 6.29 -11.44 22.94
N GLN A 208 7.17 -11.16 23.90
CA GLN A 208 7.34 -9.86 24.53
C GLN A 208 7.83 -8.77 23.54
N TYR A 209 8.75 -9.07 22.63
CA TYR A 209 9.25 -8.07 21.67
C TYR A 209 8.22 -7.71 20.60
N LEU A 210 7.41 -8.68 20.16
CA LEU A 210 6.27 -8.43 19.27
C LEU A 210 5.23 -7.52 19.92
N ILE A 211 4.91 -7.77 21.19
CA ILE A 211 4.00 -6.92 21.98
C ILE A 211 4.59 -5.51 22.12
N LEU A 212 5.89 -5.39 22.37
CA LEU A 212 6.56 -4.12 22.57
C LEU A 212 6.58 -3.26 21.28
N ILE A 213 6.81 -3.87 20.12
CA ILE A 213 6.69 -3.20 18.81
C ILE A 213 5.25 -2.73 18.57
N LEU A 214 4.26 -3.56 18.93
CA LEU A 214 2.84 -3.23 18.76
C LEU A 214 2.43 -2.06 19.67
N VAL A 215 2.90 -2.05 20.92
CA VAL A 215 2.71 -0.94 21.86
C VAL A 215 3.39 0.33 21.36
N ALA A 216 4.61 0.23 20.82
CA ALA A 216 5.32 1.37 20.26
C ALA A 216 4.57 1.98 19.06
N LEU A 217 4.01 1.15 18.18
CA LEU A 217 3.17 1.61 17.07
C LEU A 217 1.92 2.34 17.56
N VAL A 218 1.22 1.78 18.56
CA VAL A 218 0.03 2.41 19.16
C VAL A 218 0.38 3.73 19.82
N ALA A 219 1.49 3.80 20.56
CA ALA A 219 1.97 5.03 21.18
C ALA A 219 2.28 6.11 20.14
N LEU A 220 2.89 5.73 19.00
CA LEU A 220 3.21 6.66 17.92
C LEU A 220 1.94 7.21 17.25
N VAL A 221 0.90 6.39 17.08
CA VAL A 221 -0.42 6.83 16.61
C VAL A 221 -1.06 7.81 17.61
N ILE A 222 -1.02 7.51 18.91
CA ILE A 222 -1.56 8.39 19.96
C ILE A 222 -0.83 9.73 19.98
N VAL A 223 0.51 9.73 19.90
CA VAL A 223 1.32 10.95 19.82
C VAL A 223 0.93 11.75 18.57
N GLY A 224 0.76 11.09 17.42
CA GLY A 224 0.27 11.73 16.20
C GLY A 224 -1.09 12.41 16.39
N VAL A 225 -2.04 11.75 17.05
CA VAL A 225 -3.38 12.31 17.35
C VAL A 225 -3.29 13.48 18.33
N VAL A 226 -2.44 13.39 19.36
CA VAL A 226 -2.25 14.45 20.35
C VAL A 226 -1.62 15.69 19.72
N LEU A 227 -0.60 15.51 18.86
CA LEU A 227 0.03 16.61 18.13
C LEU A 227 -0.96 17.25 17.14
N TYR A 228 -1.79 16.46 16.46
CA TYR A 228 -2.85 16.97 15.60
C TYR A 228 -3.85 17.84 16.36
N LYS A 229 -4.32 17.38 17.52
CA LYS A 229 -5.22 18.17 18.40
C LYS A 229 -4.57 19.44 18.95
N ARG A 230 -3.26 19.43 19.21
CA ARG A 230 -2.53 20.64 19.63
C ARG A 230 -2.39 21.65 18.50
N SER A 231 -2.19 21.20 17.27
CA SER A 231 -2.06 22.10 16.11
C SER A 231 -3.39 22.76 15.72
N ASP A 232 -4.52 22.10 15.94
CA ASP A 232 -5.87 22.67 15.71
C ASP A 232 -6.19 23.80 16.70
N ASN A 233 -5.67 23.73 17.93
CA ASN A 233 -5.79 24.80 18.95
C ASN A 233 -4.87 26.01 18.71
N LEU A 234 -3.89 25.91 17.81
CA LEU A 234 -2.98 27.01 17.47
C LEU A 234 -3.43 27.80 16.22
N LEU A 235 -4.50 27.35 15.54
CA LEU A 235 -5.05 27.96 14.32
C LEU A 235 -6.46 28.58 14.53
N LYS A 236 -6.89 28.74 15.78
CA LYS A 236 -7.97 29.66 16.17
C LYS A 236 -7.34 30.95 16.71
#